data_AF-A0A957JJ72-F1
#
_entry.id   AF-A0A957JJ72-F1
#
_cell.length_a   1.000
_cell.length_b   1.000
_cell.length_c   1.000
_cell.angle_alpha   90.00
_cell.angle_beta   90.00
_cell.angle_gamma   90.00
#
_symmetry.space_group_name_H-M   'P 1'
#
loop_
_entity.id
_entity.type
_entity.pdbx_description
1 polymer ?
#
loop_
_entity_poly.entity_id
_entity_poly.type
_entity_poly.pdbx_seq_one_letter_code
_entity_poly.pdbx_strand_id
1 'polypeptide(L)'
;MELYDEESGEVYEGVVSELRKREVVLDFNHPLAGETIHFEIEVAHLRDATEEEIEHGHAHVDDDFEFDDDFEFDDDFEFDD
;
A
#
# COMPACT_ATOMS: atom_id res chain seq x y z
N MET A 1 8.11 0.43 13.29
CA MET A 1 9.28 -0.43 13.56
C MET A 1 9.24 -1.50 12.50
N GLU A 2 10.33 -1.69 11.79
CA GLU A 2 10.40 -2.65 10.69
C GLU A 2 11.04 -3.93 11.18
N LEU A 3 10.37 -5.05 10.94
CA LEU A 3 10.93 -6.38 11.15
C LEU A 3 11.13 -7.02 9.78
N TYR A 4 12.34 -7.46 9.53
CA TYR A 4 12.69 -8.21 8.34
C TYR A 4 12.73 -9.69 8.65
N ASP A 5 12.01 -10.50 7.86
CA ASP A 5 12.11 -11.95 7.91
C ASP A 5 13.10 -12.44 6.85
N GLU A 6 14.23 -13.02 7.28
CA GLU A 6 15.28 -13.49 6.38
C GLU A 6 14.89 -14.75 5.57
N GLU A 7 13.83 -15.48 5.98
CA GLU A 7 13.37 -16.70 5.32
C GLU A 7 12.34 -16.38 4.22
N SER A 8 11.43 -15.44 4.46
CA SER A 8 10.43 -14.99 3.49
C SER A 8 10.87 -13.77 2.68
N GLY A 9 11.86 -13.00 3.13
CA GLY A 9 12.29 -11.75 2.51
C GLY A 9 11.31 -10.59 2.74
N GLU A 10 10.30 -10.76 3.59
CA GLU A 10 9.23 -9.78 3.80
C GLU A 10 9.57 -8.80 4.93
N VAL A 11 9.14 -7.55 4.74
CA VAL A 11 9.20 -6.49 5.76
C VAL A 11 7.82 -6.32 6.40
N TYR A 12 7.78 -6.41 7.73
CA TYR A 12 6.60 -6.19 8.54
C TYR A 12 6.67 -4.84 9.24
N GLU A 13 5.72 -3.96 8.95
CA GLU A 13 5.56 -2.70 9.66
C GLU A 13 4.70 -2.90 10.93
N GLY A 14 5.26 -2.59 12.09
CA GLY A 14 4.56 -2.63 13.37
C GLY A 14 4.60 -1.30 14.12
N VAL A 15 3.51 -1.00 14.83
CA VAL A 15 3.37 0.14 15.75
C VAL A 15 3.50 -0.34 17.19
N VAL A 16 4.12 0.45 18.07
CA VAL A 16 4.20 0.12 19.50
C VAL A 16 2.84 0.35 20.15
N SER A 17 2.22 -0.71 20.65
CA SER A 17 0.94 -0.63 21.34
C SER A 17 1.08 -0.46 22.85
N GLU A 18 2.10 -1.08 23.47
CA GLU A 18 2.35 -0.97 24.92
C GLU A 18 3.84 -1.08 25.27
N LEU A 19 4.30 -0.30 26.26
CA LEU A 19 5.64 -0.42 26.85
C LEU A 19 5.56 -1.02 28.26
N ARG A 20 6.25 -2.14 28.48
CA ARG A 20 6.39 -2.77 29.79
C ARG A 20 7.84 -2.70 30.26
N LYS A 21 8.08 -3.01 31.55
CA LYS A 21 9.40 -2.87 32.17
C LYS A 21 10.52 -3.68 31.49
N ARG A 22 10.19 -4.75 30.77
CA ARG A 22 11.16 -5.67 30.15
C ARG A 22 10.78 -6.10 28.73
N GLU A 23 9.64 -5.66 28.22
CA GLU A 23 9.10 -6.09 26.94
C GLU A 23 8.32 -4.94 26.30
N VAL A 24 8.22 -4.98 24.97
CA VAL A 24 7.46 -4.03 24.16
C VAL A 24 6.42 -4.84 23.40
N VAL A 25 5.17 -4.38 23.40
CA VAL A 25 4.10 -5.00 22.63
C VAL A 25 3.98 -4.24 21.32
N LEU A 26 4.04 -4.98 20.21
CA LEU A 26 3.89 -4.46 18.85
C LEU A 26 2.54 -4.88 18.28
N ASP A 27 1.94 -3.99 17.51
CA ASP A 27 0.72 -4.23 16.73
C ASP A 27 1.05 -4.13 15.24
N PHE A 28 0.71 -5.18 14.50
CA PHE A 28 0.92 -5.31 13.05
C PHE A 28 -0.40 -5.26 12.27
N ASN A 29 -1.51 -4.99 12.93
CA ASN A 29 -2.77 -4.82 12.25
C ASN A 29 -2.79 -3.47 11.50
N HIS A 30 -3.48 -3.44 10.36
CA HIS A 30 -3.75 -2.18 9.67
C HIS A 30 -4.43 -1.19 10.64
N PRO A 31 -4.18 0.13 10.56
CA PRO A 31 -4.70 1.11 11.52
C PRO A 31 -6.23 1.13 11.70
N LEU A 32 -6.97 0.63 10.70
CA LEU A 32 -8.43 0.53 10.70
C LEU A 32 -8.94 -0.91 10.89
N ALA A 33 -8.07 -1.86 11.22
CA ALA A 33 -8.45 -3.24 11.44
C ALA A 33 -9.37 -3.36 12.68
N GLY A 34 -10.50 -4.02 12.52
CA GLY A 34 -11.50 -4.18 13.59
C GLY A 34 -12.46 -3.01 13.74
N GLU A 35 -12.21 -1.88 13.07
CA GLU A 35 -13.12 -0.73 13.04
C GLU A 35 -14.20 -0.91 11.97
N THR A 36 -15.42 -0.43 12.26
CA THR A 36 -16.47 -0.35 11.23
C THR A 36 -16.30 0.95 10.46
N ILE A 37 -15.84 0.84 9.21
CA ILE A 37 -15.63 2.02 8.35
C ILE A 37 -16.93 2.36 7.62
N HIS A 38 -17.42 3.57 7.82
CA HIS A 38 -18.59 4.10 7.13
C HIS A 38 -18.14 5.02 5.99
N PHE A 39 -18.54 4.67 4.76
CA PHE A 39 -18.25 5.47 3.58
C PHE A 39 -19.53 6.12 3.04
N GLU A 40 -19.45 7.39 2.68
CA GLU A 40 -20.42 8.08 1.84
C GLU A 40 -19.80 8.19 0.45
N ILE A 41 -20.40 7.54 -0.55
CA ILE A 41 -19.82 7.40 -1.89
C ILE A 41 -20.80 7.98 -2.91
N GLU A 42 -20.27 8.76 -3.84
CA GLU A 42 -20.95 9.22 -5.05
C GLU A 42 -20.18 8.75 -6.28
N VAL A 43 -20.89 8.25 -7.30
CA VAL A 43 -20.27 7.83 -8.57
C VAL A 43 -20.09 9.06 -9.45
N ALA A 44 -18.85 9.54 -9.60
CA ALA A 44 -18.55 10.73 -10.39
C ALA A 44 -18.59 10.48 -11.91
N HIS A 45 -18.04 9.36 -12.38
CA HIS A 45 -17.96 9.03 -13.80
C HIS A 45 -17.82 7.52 -14.02
N LEU A 46 -18.24 7.04 -15.19
CA LEU A 46 -18.07 5.66 -15.64
C LEU A 46 -17.56 5.67 -17.08
N ARG A 47 -16.47 4.94 -17.34
CA ARG A 47 -15.94 4.68 -18.68
C ARG A 47 -15.46 3.23 -18.79
N ASP A 48 -15.32 2.75 -20.00
CA ASP A 48 -14.61 1.50 -20.26
C ASP A 48 -13.10 1.71 -20.03
N ALA A 49 -12.42 0.66 -19.54
CA ALA A 49 -10.97 0.65 -19.38
C ALA A 49 -10.28 0.48 -20.74
N THR A 50 -9.10 1.08 -20.91
CA THR A 50 -8.25 0.86 -22.10
C THR A 50 -7.56 -0.51 -22.03
N GLU A 51 -6.97 -0.96 -23.14
CA GLU A 51 -6.25 -2.26 -23.17
C GLU A 51 -5.03 -2.26 -22.23
N GLU A 52 -4.33 -1.13 -22.13
CA GLU A 52 -3.18 -0.93 -21.23
C GLU A 52 -3.59 -0.94 -19.75
N GLU A 53 -4.69 -0.28 -19.37
CA GLU A 53 -5.20 -0.31 -17.99
C GLU A 53 -5.61 -1.72 -17.54
N ILE A 54 -6.12 -2.51 -18.47
CA ILE A 54 -6.47 -3.92 -18.21
C ILE A 54 -5.20 -4.75 -18.02
N GLU A 55 -4.15 -4.51 -18.80
CA GLU A 55 -2.85 -5.17 -18.66
C GLU A 55 -2.16 -4.80 -17.34
N HIS A 56 -2.21 -3.53 -16.95
CA HIS A 56 -1.58 -3.01 -15.73
C HIS A 56 -2.41 -3.26 -14.45
N GLY A 57 -3.71 -3.52 -14.57
CA GLY A 57 -4.61 -3.82 -13.44
C GLY A 57 -5.02 -2.60 -12.59
N HIS A 58 -4.75 -1.38 -13.05
CA HIS A 58 -5.13 -0.14 -12.39
C HIS A 58 -5.53 0.93 -13.40
N ALA A 59 -6.34 1.91 -12.96
CA ALA A 59 -6.74 3.04 -13.78
C ALA A 59 -5.58 4.03 -13.91
N HIS A 60 -5.37 4.55 -15.12
CA HIS A 60 -4.43 5.63 -15.37
C HIS A 60 -5.08 6.98 -14.97
N VAL A 61 -4.28 7.89 -14.41
CA VAL A 61 -4.74 9.24 -14.08
C VAL A 61 -4.71 10.08 -15.36
N ASP A 62 -5.87 10.36 -15.94
CA ASP A 62 -6.00 11.28 -17.06
C ASP A 62 -5.68 12.72 -16.59
N ASP A 63 -4.42 13.16 -16.67
CA ASP A 63 -4.02 14.59 -16.71
C ASP A 63 -2.53 14.77 -17.09
N ASP A 64 -2.26 15.09 -18.37
CA ASP A 64 -1.16 15.92 -18.93
C ASP A 64 0.29 15.81 -18.36
N PHE A 65 0.63 14.74 -17.67
CA PHE A 65 2.01 14.39 -17.34
C PHE A 65 2.36 13.12 -18.10
N GLU A 66 3.10 13.26 -19.20
CA GLU A 66 3.91 12.17 -19.74
C GLU A 66 5.00 11.87 -18.71
N PHE A 67 4.63 11.13 -17.67
CA PHE A 67 5.58 10.29 -16.98
C PHE A 67 5.77 9.12 -17.93
N ASP A 68 6.93 9.03 -18.57
CA ASP A 68 7.26 7.87 -19.41
C ASP A 68 6.93 6.60 -18.61
N ASP A 69 6.03 5.76 -19.14
CA ASP A 69 5.59 4.47 -18.58
C ASP A 69 6.74 3.44 -18.45
N ASP A 70 7.98 3.87 -18.70
CA ASP A 70 9.21 3.17 -18.37
C ASP A 70 9.52 3.18 -16.87
N PHE A 71 8.66 3.76 -16.01
CA PHE A 71 8.60 3.31 -14.62
C PHE A 71 7.94 1.93 -14.63
N GLU A 72 8.71 0.91 -15.04
CA GLU A 72 8.55 -0.39 -14.44
C GLU A 72 8.52 -0.10 -12.95
N PHE A 73 7.35 -0.27 -12.33
CA PHE A 73 7.31 -0.51 -10.90
C PHE A 73 8.05 -1.83 -10.76
N ASP A 74 9.39 -1.74 -10.73
CA ASP A 74 10.19 -2.79 -10.19
C ASP A 74 9.49 -3.12 -8.88
N ASP A 75 9.00 -4.35 -8.76
CA ASP A 75 8.50 -4.93 -7.51
C ASP A 75 9.57 -4.81 -6.39
N ASP A 76 10.77 -4.29 -6.68
CA ASP A 76 11.72 -3.65 -5.78
C ASP A 76 11.37 -2.18 -5.49
N PHE A 77 10.29 -1.94 -4.73
CA PHE A 77 10.25 -0.77 -3.84
C PHE A 77 11.41 -0.89 -2.83
N GLU A 78 12.64 -0.57 -3.27
CA GLU A 78 13.74 -0.25 -2.38
C GLU A 78 13.40 1.13 -1.78
N PHE A 79 12.75 1.07 -0.61
CA PHE A 79 12.79 2.17 0.35
C PHE A 79 14.24 2.31 0.83
N ASP A 80 15.07 3.03 0.06
CA ASP A 80 16.37 3.48 0.54
C ASP A 80 16.13 4.51 1.65
N ASP A 81 16.55 4.14 2.86
CA ASP A 81 16.69 4.97 4.07
C ASP A 81 17.63 6.17 3.86
#